data_AF-G1UYE9-F1
#
_entry.id   AF-G1UYE9-F1
#
_cell.length_a   1.000
_cell.length_b   1.000
_cell.length_c   1.000
_cell.angle_alpha   90.00
_cell.angle_beta   90.00
_cell.angle_gamma   90.00
#
_symmetry.space_group_name_H-M   'P 1'
#
loop_
_entity.id
_entity.type
_entity.pdbx_description
1 polymer ?
#
loop_
_entity_poly.entity_id
_entity_poly.type
_entity_poly.pdbx_seq_one_letter_code
_entity_poly.pdbx_strand_id
1 'polypeptide(L)'
;MKRYVLLGTVGAGKSTLYAALHGIACDEAKKTQAMQYDLDGGVDTPGEFFCHPMYYPALLSTTVDTDVLIYVHPANDPLCRLPAGFLNIYTQREVICAITKVDLPDADFEATKSMLMDHGVSGPFFPLGKDRPELLQELVDWLQKE
;
A
#
# COMPACT_ATOMS: atom_id res chain seq x y z
N MET A 1 -15.40 -6.10 -3.60
CA MET A 1 -13.99 -5.68 -3.65
C MET A 1 -13.23 -6.60 -2.72
N LYS A 2 -12.03 -7.07 -3.10
CA LYS A 2 -11.16 -7.85 -2.23
C LYS A 2 -10.85 -7.05 -0.96
N ARG A 3 -10.91 -7.69 0.21
CA ARG A 3 -10.56 -7.06 1.50
C ARG A 3 -9.06 -6.84 1.54
N TYR A 4 -8.61 -5.64 1.91
CA TYR A 4 -7.21 -5.27 1.75
C TYR A 4 -6.63 -4.61 3.00
N VAL A 5 -5.33 -4.78 3.20
CA VAL A 5 -4.55 -4.02 4.19
C VAL A 5 -3.50 -3.20 3.45
N LEU A 6 -3.42 -1.91 3.79
CA LEU A 6 -2.37 -1.01 3.32
C LEU A 6 -1.16 -1.07 4.26
N LEU A 7 0.01 -1.36 3.71
CA LEU A 7 1.28 -1.41 4.44
C LEU A 7 2.32 -0.50 3.79
N GLY A 8 3.26 0.01 4.58
CA GLY A 8 4.31 0.88 4.07
C GLY A 8 4.72 1.95 5.07
N THR A 9 5.81 2.63 4.76
CA THR A 9 6.42 3.64 5.64
C THR A 9 5.50 4.84 5.88
N VAL A 10 5.81 5.62 6.92
CA VAL A 10 5.15 6.91 7.14
C VAL A 10 5.39 7.80 5.91
N GLY A 11 4.33 8.45 5.41
CA GLY A 11 4.43 9.32 4.25
C GLY A 11 4.41 8.61 2.88
N ALA A 12 4.25 7.28 2.85
CA ALA A 12 4.12 6.52 1.61
C ALA A 12 2.80 6.79 0.84
N GLY A 13 1.84 7.50 1.43
CA GLY A 13 0.56 7.81 0.78
C GLY A 13 -0.58 6.83 1.08
N LYS A 14 -0.44 5.97 2.10
CA LYS A 14 -1.48 5.00 2.52
C LYS A 14 -2.84 5.64 2.79
N SER A 15 -2.92 6.61 3.70
CA SER A 15 -4.21 7.24 4.06
C SER A 15 -4.82 8.03 2.89
N THR A 16 -4.01 8.58 2.00
CA THR A 16 -4.49 9.21 0.76
C THR A 16 -5.06 8.17 -0.21
N LEU A 17 -4.36 7.04 -0.39
CA LEU A 17 -4.84 5.93 -1.19
C LEU A 17 -6.13 5.32 -0.62
N TYR A 18 -6.19 5.13 0.70
CA TYR A 18 -7.38 4.68 1.40
C TYR A 18 -8.57 5.60 1.10
N ALA A 19 -8.43 6.91 1.34
CA ALA A 19 -9.47 7.89 1.02
C ALA A 19 -9.91 7.83 -0.45
N ALA A 20 -8.95 7.71 -1.37
CA ALA A 20 -9.22 7.62 -2.80
C ALA A 20 -9.99 6.35 -3.19
N LEU A 21 -9.68 5.20 -2.59
CA LEU A 21 -10.41 3.94 -2.80
C LEU A 21 -11.86 4.00 -2.30
N HIS A 22 -12.16 4.89 -1.34
CA HIS A 22 -13.52 5.14 -0.85
C HIS A 22 -14.25 6.29 -1.55
N GLY A 23 -13.65 6.90 -2.59
CA GLY A 23 -14.22 8.07 -3.26
C GLY A 23 -14.28 9.32 -2.38
N ILE A 24 -13.49 9.37 -1.30
CA ILE A 24 -13.33 10.54 -0.44
C ILE A 24 -12.28 11.46 -1.06
N ALA A 25 -12.55 12.77 -1.07
CA ALA A 25 -11.62 13.75 -1.63
C ALA A 25 -10.25 13.68 -0.94
N CYS A 26 -9.17 13.65 -1.72
CA CYS A 26 -7.79 13.48 -1.23
C CYS A 26 -7.36 14.53 -0.18
N ASP A 27 -7.97 15.72 -0.21
CA ASP A 27 -7.65 16.84 0.68
C ASP A 27 -8.19 16.64 2.11
N GLU A 28 -8.97 15.57 2.35
CA GLU A 28 -9.49 15.19 3.66
C GLU A 28 -8.64 14.12 4.38
N ALA A 29 -7.59 13.60 3.73
CA ALA A 29 -6.74 12.55 4.29
C ALA A 29 -5.93 13.07 5.50
N LYS A 30 -6.40 12.74 6.71
CA LYS A 30 -5.68 13.02 7.96
C LYS A 30 -4.69 11.89 8.27
N LYS A 31 -3.56 12.24 8.89
CA LYS A 31 -2.55 11.26 9.33
C LYS A 31 -3.19 10.27 10.30
N THR A 32 -3.14 8.99 9.95
CA THR A 32 -3.67 7.89 10.77
C THR A 32 -2.77 7.64 11.98
N GLN A 33 -3.35 7.76 13.19
CA GLN A 33 -2.68 7.50 14.49
C GLN A 33 -3.17 6.19 15.14
N ALA A 34 -4.21 5.58 14.59
CA ALA A 34 -4.79 4.30 15.00
C ALA A 34 -5.32 3.57 13.76
N MET A 35 -5.33 2.24 13.75
CA MET A 35 -5.87 1.47 12.61
C MET A 35 -7.29 1.93 12.27
N GLN A 36 -7.54 2.22 10.99
CA GLN A 36 -8.88 2.51 10.49
C GLN A 36 -9.37 1.30 9.69
N TYR A 37 -10.57 0.87 10.03
CA TYR A 37 -11.28 -0.21 9.35
C TYR A 37 -12.51 0.41 8.67
N ASP A 38 -12.75 0.09 7.41
CA ASP A 38 -14.02 0.37 6.77
C ASP A 38 -14.98 -0.84 6.83
N LEU A 39 -16.22 -0.62 6.38
CA LEU A 39 -17.26 -1.64 6.32
C LEU A 39 -17.07 -2.66 5.20
N ASP A 40 -16.23 -2.35 4.21
CA ASP A 40 -15.92 -3.17 3.03
C ASP A 40 -14.65 -4.03 3.22
N GLY A 41 -14.02 -3.95 4.40
CA GLY A 41 -12.87 -4.74 4.82
C GLY A 41 -11.50 -4.18 4.43
N GLY A 42 -11.41 -2.90 4.09
CA GLY A 42 -10.14 -2.19 3.97
C GLY A 42 -9.58 -1.75 5.32
N VAL A 43 -8.25 -1.81 5.46
CA VAL A 43 -7.53 -1.42 6.68
C VAL A 43 -6.39 -0.46 6.38
N ASP A 44 -6.48 0.78 6.88
CA ASP A 44 -5.36 1.73 6.89
C ASP A 44 -4.55 1.55 8.19
N THR A 45 -3.25 1.27 8.05
CA THR A 45 -2.34 1.02 9.18
C THR A 45 -1.43 2.23 9.43
N PRO A 46 -1.14 2.60 10.69
CA PRO A 46 -0.14 3.62 10.97
C PRO A 46 1.23 3.17 10.46
N GLY A 47 1.93 4.03 9.69
CA GLY A 47 3.23 3.67 9.10
C GLY A 47 4.31 3.32 10.13
N GLU A 48 4.16 3.77 11.38
CA GLU A 48 5.02 3.43 12.51
C GLU A 48 5.02 1.92 12.83
N PHE A 49 3.90 1.24 12.54
CA PHE A 49 3.78 -0.20 12.77
C PHE A 49 4.66 -0.98 11.80
N PHE A 50 4.83 -0.46 10.58
CA PHE A 50 5.73 -1.01 9.58
C PHE A 50 7.20 -0.72 9.93
N CYS A 51 7.48 0.46 10.48
CA CYS A 51 8.83 0.89 10.82
C CYS A 51 9.42 0.20 12.05
N HIS A 52 8.60 -0.37 12.95
CA HIS A 52 9.09 -0.92 14.22
C HIS A 52 8.73 -2.41 14.40
N PRO A 53 9.71 -3.31 14.54
CA PRO A 53 9.46 -4.76 14.69
C PRO A 53 8.53 -5.16 15.83
N MET A 54 8.48 -4.36 16.91
CA MET A 54 7.60 -4.60 18.05
C MET A 54 6.10 -4.58 17.68
N TYR A 55 5.73 -3.95 16.57
CA TYR A 55 4.35 -3.83 16.12
C TYR A 55 3.96 -4.86 15.03
N TYR A 56 4.88 -5.74 14.62
CA TYR A 56 4.57 -6.76 13.61
C TYR A 56 3.45 -7.73 14.04
N PRO A 57 3.34 -8.16 15.31
CA PRO A 57 2.19 -8.95 15.75
C PRO A 57 0.85 -8.26 15.51
N ALA A 58 0.80 -6.94 15.72
CA ALA A 58 -0.40 -6.15 15.45
C ALA A 58 -0.71 -6.11 13.94
N LEU A 59 0.29 -5.87 13.08
CA LEU A 59 0.11 -5.94 11.62
C LEU A 59 -0.29 -7.33 11.13
N LEU A 60 0.25 -8.39 11.72
CA LEU A 60 -0.12 -9.75 11.39
C LEU A 60 -1.58 -10.02 11.74
N SER A 61 -2.04 -9.57 12.91
CA SER A 61 -3.44 -9.72 13.31
C SER A 61 -4.43 -9.04 12.37
N THR A 62 -4.09 -7.87 11.80
CA THR A 62 -4.99 -7.18 10.86
C THR A 62 -5.13 -7.88 9.53
N THR A 63 -4.17 -8.72 9.15
CA THR A 63 -4.21 -9.44 7.88
C THR A 63 -5.01 -10.75 7.93
N VAL A 64 -5.44 -11.21 9.10
CA VAL A 64 -6.12 -12.51 9.26
C VAL A 64 -7.35 -12.61 8.36
N ASP A 65 -8.11 -11.53 8.24
CA ASP A 65 -9.35 -11.47 7.46
C ASP A 65 -9.20 -10.66 6.16
N THR A 66 -8.01 -10.62 5.56
CA THR A 66 -7.76 -9.89 4.30
C THR A 66 -7.34 -10.80 3.17
N ASP A 67 -7.84 -10.49 1.98
CA ASP A 67 -7.58 -11.21 0.75
C ASP A 67 -6.28 -10.70 0.08
N VAL A 68 -6.01 -9.40 0.19
CA VAL A 68 -4.88 -8.72 -0.48
C VAL A 68 -4.06 -7.89 0.51
N LEU A 69 -2.74 -7.96 0.39
CA LEU A 69 -1.81 -7.05 1.04
C LEU A 69 -1.29 -6.06 0.00
N ILE A 70 -1.57 -4.77 0.22
CA ILE A 70 -1.14 -3.69 -0.67
C ILE A 70 0.07 -3.01 -0.03
N TYR A 71 1.25 -3.27 -0.58
CA TYR A 71 2.46 -2.56 -0.19
C TYR A 71 2.52 -1.20 -0.92
N VAL A 72 2.45 -0.13 -0.13
CA VAL A 72 2.44 1.25 -0.61
C VAL A 72 3.84 1.83 -0.49
N HIS A 73 4.39 2.25 -1.62
CA HIS A 73 5.74 2.81 -1.71
C HIS A 73 5.73 4.06 -2.59
N PRO A 74 6.31 5.20 -2.18
CA PRO A 74 6.36 6.37 -3.05
C PRO A 74 7.42 6.18 -4.15
N ALA A 75 7.17 6.72 -5.33
CA ALA A 75 8.02 6.63 -6.53
C ALA A 75 9.32 7.44 -6.43
N ASN A 76 9.46 8.28 -5.41
CA ASN A 76 10.64 9.13 -5.17
C ASN A 76 11.43 8.75 -3.91
N ASP A 77 11.15 7.59 -3.32
CA ASP A 77 11.96 7.04 -2.22
C ASP A 77 12.85 5.92 -2.77
N PRO A 78 14.19 6.05 -2.72
CA PRO A 78 15.09 5.04 -3.25
C PRO A 78 15.29 3.85 -2.30
N LEU A 79 14.67 3.86 -1.11
CA LEU A 79 14.92 2.87 -0.05
C LEU A 79 13.69 2.00 0.22
N CYS A 80 13.75 0.74 -0.21
CA CYS A 80 12.84 -0.29 0.31
C CYS A 80 13.19 -0.57 1.77
N ARG A 81 12.21 -0.36 2.64
CA ARG A 81 12.31 -0.68 4.08
C ARG A 81 11.48 -1.91 4.43
N LEU A 82 11.23 -2.78 3.45
CA LEU A 82 10.51 -4.01 3.67
C LEU A 82 11.33 -4.96 4.56
N PRO A 83 10.80 -5.40 5.71
CA PRO A 83 11.57 -6.24 6.62
C PRO A 83 11.89 -7.58 5.97
N ALA A 84 13.11 -8.10 6.20
CA ALA A 84 13.52 -9.37 5.64
C ALA A 84 12.54 -10.50 6.03
N GLY A 85 12.11 -11.28 5.05
CA GLY A 85 11.15 -12.38 5.27
C GLY A 85 9.72 -11.94 5.56
N PHE A 86 9.40 -10.64 5.56
CA PHE A 86 8.05 -10.15 5.81
C PHE A 86 7.05 -10.75 4.82
N LEU A 87 7.35 -10.70 3.52
CA LEU A 87 6.51 -11.30 2.47
C LEU A 87 6.35 -12.82 2.64
N ASN A 88 7.35 -13.51 3.22
CA ASN A 88 7.29 -14.95 3.45
C ASN A 88 6.25 -15.33 4.52
N ILE A 89 5.87 -14.39 5.40
CA ILE A 89 4.81 -14.61 6.39
C ILE A 89 3.43 -14.55 5.71
N TYR A 90 3.33 -13.87 4.57
CA TYR A 90 2.09 -13.64 3.84
C TYR A 90 1.97 -14.50 2.58
N THR A 91 2.67 -15.63 2.48
CA THR A 91 2.68 -16.49 1.28
C THR A 91 1.33 -17.04 0.84
N GLN A 92 0.32 -17.02 1.72
CA GLN A 92 -1.05 -17.41 1.40
C GLN A 92 -1.93 -16.24 0.94
N ARG A 93 -1.39 -15.03 0.84
CA ARG A 93 -2.11 -13.82 0.43
C ARG A 93 -1.53 -13.25 -0.83
N GLU A 94 -2.39 -12.65 -1.63
CA GLU A 94 -1.96 -11.94 -2.82
C GLU A 94 -1.31 -10.62 -2.38
N VAL A 95 -0.06 -10.39 -2.81
CA VAL A 95 0.67 -9.15 -2.51
C VAL A 95 0.73 -8.32 -3.78
N ILE A 96 0.25 -7.08 -3.70
CA ILE A 96 0.38 -6.10 -4.77
C ILE A 96 1.16 -4.89 -4.29
N CYS A 97 1.69 -4.11 -5.22
CA CYS A 97 2.39 -2.87 -4.93
C CYS A 97 1.68 -1.67 -5.52
N ALA A 98 1.36 -0.71 -4.67
CA ALA A 98 0.89 0.61 -5.03
C ALA A 98 2.08 1.57 -4.99
N ILE A 99 2.64 1.90 -6.16
CA ILE A 99 3.74 2.87 -6.26
C ILE A 99 3.12 4.26 -6.40
N THR A 100 3.09 5.02 -5.31
CA THR A 100 2.41 6.31 -5.20
C THR A 100 3.29 7.49 -5.62
N LYS A 101 2.69 8.68 -5.74
CA LYS A 101 3.40 9.94 -6.04
C LYS A 101 4.13 9.92 -7.37
N VAL A 102 3.63 9.17 -8.37
CA VAL A 102 4.21 9.15 -9.72
C VAL A 102 4.05 10.49 -10.46
N ASP A 103 3.25 11.40 -9.90
CA ASP A 103 3.04 12.77 -10.36
C ASP A 103 4.14 13.75 -9.90
N LEU A 104 5.01 13.36 -8.96
CA LEU A 104 6.09 14.24 -8.50
C LEU A 104 7.22 14.38 -9.53
N PRO A 105 7.90 15.55 -9.61
CA PRO A 105 8.95 15.79 -10.60
C PRO A 105 10.20 14.92 -10.40
N ASP A 106 10.41 14.40 -9.19
CA ASP A 106 11.50 13.51 -8.80
C ASP A 106 11.08 12.03 -8.76
N ALA A 107 9.88 11.69 -9.26
CA ALA A 107 9.39 10.33 -9.30
C ALA A 107 10.12 9.49 -10.38
N ASP A 108 10.52 8.28 -10.00
CA ASP A 108 11.02 7.26 -10.93
C ASP A 108 10.34 5.92 -10.64
N PHE A 109 9.26 5.66 -11.39
CA PHE A 109 8.47 4.43 -11.24
C PHE A 109 9.27 3.18 -11.60
N GLU A 110 10.04 3.20 -12.69
CA GLU A 110 10.76 2.00 -13.15
C GLU A 110 11.95 1.68 -12.24
N ALA A 111 12.70 2.69 -11.78
CA ALA A 111 13.76 2.46 -10.79
C ALA A 111 13.20 1.96 -9.47
N THR A 112 12.09 2.54 -8.99
CA THR A 112 11.41 2.08 -7.77
C THR A 112 10.93 0.64 -7.92
N LYS A 113 10.28 0.30 -9.03
CA LYS A 113 9.82 -1.06 -9.33
C LYS A 113 10.98 -2.05 -9.37
N SER A 114 12.07 -1.73 -10.07
CA SER A 114 13.27 -2.59 -10.12
C SER A 114 13.83 -2.82 -8.72
N MET A 115 13.97 -1.76 -7.94
CA MET A 115 14.46 -1.82 -6.56
C MET A 115 13.56 -2.70 -5.68
N LEU A 116 12.24 -2.61 -5.82
CA LEU A 116 11.30 -3.48 -5.08
C LEU A 116 11.42 -4.94 -5.52
N MET A 117 11.58 -5.21 -6.81
CA MET A 117 11.78 -6.57 -7.32
C MET A 117 13.08 -7.20 -6.77
N ASP A 118 14.16 -6.42 -6.67
CA ASP A 118 15.43 -6.86 -6.06
C ASP A 118 15.26 -7.23 -4.57
N HIS A 119 14.25 -6.66 -3.89
CA HIS A 119 13.87 -7.00 -2.51
C HIS A 119 12.83 -8.12 -2.41
N GLY A 120 12.53 -8.82 -3.50
CA GLY A 120 11.66 -10.00 -3.53
C GLY A 120 10.17 -9.70 -3.71
N VAL A 121 9.81 -8.47 -4.07
CA VAL A 121 8.43 -8.12 -4.43
C VAL A 121 8.12 -8.62 -5.85
N SER A 122 7.13 -9.49 -6.00
CA SER A 122 6.74 -10.07 -7.30
C SER A 122 5.76 -9.22 -8.10
N GLY A 123 5.08 -8.26 -7.47
CA GLY A 123 3.96 -7.54 -8.07
C GLY A 123 2.66 -8.38 -8.09
N PRO A 124 1.59 -7.88 -8.74
CA PRO A 124 1.55 -6.75 -9.68
C PRO A 124 1.87 -5.37 -9.08
N PHE A 125 2.31 -4.43 -9.94
CA PHE A 125 2.69 -3.06 -9.58
C PHE A 125 1.73 -2.05 -10.24
N PHE A 126 1.16 -1.17 -9.44
CA PHE A 126 0.23 -0.13 -9.86
C PHE A 126 0.86 1.26 -9.65
N PRO A 127 1.12 2.03 -10.72
CA PRO A 127 1.51 3.43 -10.57
C PRO A 127 0.31 4.25 -10.10
N LEU A 128 0.49 5.17 -9.15
CA LEU A 128 -0.59 6.00 -8.63
C LEU A 128 -0.12 7.44 -8.44
N GLY A 129 -0.92 8.38 -8.92
CA GLY A 129 -0.67 9.81 -8.75
C GLY A 129 -1.96 10.58 -8.54
N LYS A 130 -1.89 11.70 -7.82
CA LYS A 130 -3.08 12.50 -7.47
C LYS A 130 -3.84 12.99 -8.71
N ASP A 131 -3.09 13.35 -9.75
CA ASP A 131 -3.61 13.92 -10.99
C ASP A 131 -3.82 12.86 -12.11
N ARG A 132 -3.88 11.58 -11.73
CA ARG A 132 -3.98 10.42 -12.63
C ARG A 132 -5.11 9.47 -12.19
N PRO A 133 -6.38 9.92 -12.17
CA PRO A 133 -7.51 9.10 -11.70
C PRO A 133 -7.70 7.80 -12.48
N GLU A 134 -7.29 7.76 -13.75
CA GLU A 134 -7.30 6.56 -14.59
C GLU A 134 -6.44 5.43 -14.01
N LEU A 135 -5.30 5.74 -13.41
CA LEU A 135 -4.42 4.73 -12.80
C LEU A 135 -4.98 4.18 -11.49
N LEU A 136 -5.70 5.03 -10.73
CA LEU A 136 -6.47 4.57 -9.57
C LEU A 136 -7.59 3.61 -10.02
N GLN A 137 -8.26 3.91 -11.13
CA GLN A 137 -9.32 3.06 -11.66
C GLN A 137 -8.78 1.66 -12.03
N GLU A 138 -7.58 1.55 -12.60
CA GLU A 138 -6.96 0.25 -12.88
C GLU A 138 -6.77 -0.60 -11.61
N LEU A 139 -6.35 0.02 -10.50
CA LEU A 139 -6.25 -0.65 -9.20
C LEU A 139 -7.62 -1.06 -8.67
N VAL A 140 -8.63 -0.19 -8.77
CA VAL A 140 -10.01 -0.48 -8.34
C VAL A 140 -10.57 -1.66 -9.13
N ASP A 141 -10.44 -1.65 -10.45
CA ASP A 141 -10.90 -2.72 -11.33
C ASP A 141 -10.21 -4.04 -10.98
N TRP A 142 -8.91 -4.01 -10.67
CA TRP A 142 -8.18 -5.19 -10.23
C TRP A 142 -8.67 -5.72 -8.89
N LEU A 143 -8.93 -4.84 -7.92
CA LEU A 143 -9.48 -5.20 -6.60
C LEU A 143 -10.94 -5.69 -6.67
N GLN A 144 -11.64 -5.49 -7.79
CA GLN A 144 -13.00 -5.97 -8.01
C GLN A 144 -13.07 -7.29 -8.80
N LYS A 145 -11.97 -7.73 -9.42
CA LYS A 145 -11.91 -9.04 -10.10
C LYS A 145 -12.05 -10.17 -9.08
N GLU A 146 -12.93 -11.13 -9.40
CA GLU A 146 -13.11 -12.38 -8.64
C GLU A 146 -11.86 -13.26 -8.67
#